data_AF-A0A2K9AX60-F1
#
_entry.id   AF-A0A2K9AX60-F1
#
_cell.length_a   1.000
_cell.length_b   1.000
_cell.length_c   1.000
_cell.angle_alpha   90.00
_cell.angle_beta   90.00
_cell.angle_gamma   90.00
#
_symmetry.space_group_name_H-M   'P 1'
#
loop_
_entity.id
_entity.type
_entity.pdbx_description
1 polymer ?
#
loop_
_entity_poly.entity_id
_entity_poly.type
_entity_poly.pdbx_seq_one_letter_code
_entity_poly.pdbx_strand_id
1 'polypeptide(L)'
;MMKWIGRSIYVLAIVFISVVVFRLAYTAKLQEYYDGEIRENRDDDETLLKGLMTSLTIDYYRETPKVYEYISDEGDYQFNLSAYAIGISYGEEKYDGLMFVINNIKITENDELIDNPIIRMSVTLSHQTLLVNEEYQNNGSIIYDPILKFSIYNVPALFLFDAVNYMLIQNDDENAEPEYATIETLTLEYSNGETNDNGSYVFDEIPFFVASTTEYRDAVHDDHKDSNFAIDPESYRLSDDFGDDGLTEDDIIQFNLVTEKDDLSGYNGVMWRIMFIYGLVVLMITYFLFFHKYVRQRMRMKQEKEVKVSNQAIFKDDVEDEK
;
A
#
# COMPACT_ATOMS: atom_id res chain seq x y z
N MET A 1 42.43 -6.24 16.82
CA MET A 1 41.67 -6.39 15.56
C MET A 1 40.19 -6.71 15.78
N MET A 2 39.81 -7.76 16.51
CA MET A 2 38.40 -8.19 16.66
C MET A 2 37.42 -7.12 17.20
N LYS A 3 37.86 -6.23 18.11
CA LYS A 3 37.03 -5.11 18.64
C LYS A 3 36.72 -4.02 17.61
N TRP A 4 37.60 -3.82 16.62
CA TRP A 4 37.39 -2.85 15.54
C TRP A 4 36.45 -3.43 14.48
N ILE A 5 36.58 -4.72 14.19
CA ILE A 5 35.67 -5.46 13.30
C ILE A 5 34.24 -5.43 13.86
N GLY A 6 34.05 -5.74 15.16
CA GLY A 6 32.72 -5.69 15.78
C GLY A 6 32.09 -4.29 15.81
N ARG A 7 32.91 -3.24 15.92
CA ARG A 7 32.46 -1.83 15.83
C ARG A 7 32.00 -1.47 14.43
N SER A 8 32.75 -1.87 13.41
CA SER A 8 32.37 -1.63 12.01
C SER A 8 31.09 -2.38 11.63
N ILE A 9 30.95 -3.65 12.05
CA ILE A 9 29.72 -4.42 11.84
C ILE A 9 28.52 -3.76 12.53
N TYR A 10 28.69 -3.26 13.76
CA TYR A 10 27.62 -2.56 14.47
C TYR A 10 27.13 -1.32 13.73
N VAL A 11 28.05 -0.49 13.21
CA VAL A 11 27.69 0.71 12.44
C VAL A 11 26.94 0.33 11.16
N LEU A 12 27.40 -0.69 10.43
CA LEU A 12 26.71 -1.19 9.24
C LEU A 12 25.31 -1.72 9.58
N ALA A 13 25.16 -2.44 10.70
CA ALA A 13 23.87 -2.94 11.14
C ALA A 13 22.90 -1.80 11.51
N ILE A 14 23.36 -0.72 12.15
CA ILE A 14 22.52 0.45 12.40
C ILE A 14 22.03 1.05 11.08
N VAL A 15 22.92 1.24 10.10
CA VAL A 15 22.54 1.84 8.81
C VAL A 15 21.49 0.98 8.11
N PHE A 16 21.71 -0.34 8.05
CA PHE A 16 20.75 -1.27 7.45
C PHE A 16 19.39 -1.25 8.18
N ILE A 17 19.40 -1.35 9.51
CA ILE A 17 18.17 -1.31 10.31
C ILE A 17 17.47 0.05 10.18
N SER A 18 18.21 1.15 10.04
CA SER A 18 17.63 2.49 9.84
C SER A 18 16.78 2.55 8.56
N VAL A 19 17.22 1.94 7.47
CA VAL A 19 16.44 1.85 6.22
C VAL A 19 15.14 1.06 6.45
N VAL A 20 15.23 -0.08 7.14
CA VAL A 20 14.04 -0.89 7.46
C VAL A 20 13.07 -0.14 8.35
N VAL A 21 13.56 0.52 9.41
CA VAL A 21 12.73 1.30 10.33
C VAL A 21 12.10 2.50 9.63
N PHE A 22 12.84 3.18 8.75
CA PHE A 22 12.30 4.26 7.94
C PHE A 22 11.15 3.78 7.04
N ARG A 23 11.32 2.64 6.37
CA ARG A 23 10.26 2.03 5.55
C ARG A 23 9.03 1.69 6.40
N LEU A 24 9.22 1.06 7.56
CA LEU A 24 8.13 0.76 8.50
C LEU A 24 7.42 2.02 9.00
N ALA A 25 8.16 3.07 9.31
CA ALA A 25 7.62 4.35 9.74
C ALA A 25 6.82 5.04 8.63
N TYR A 26 7.29 4.94 7.38
CA TYR A 26 6.57 5.42 6.21
C TYR A 26 5.30 4.61 5.93
N THR A 27 5.34 3.27 6.02
CA THR A 27 4.14 2.44 5.90
C THR A 27 3.13 2.75 7.02
N ALA A 28 3.58 2.98 8.26
CA ALA A 28 2.70 3.39 9.35
C ALA A 28 2.07 4.77 9.12
N LYS A 29 2.80 5.68 8.47
CA LYS A 29 2.27 6.97 8.04
C LYS A 29 1.17 6.81 6.98
N LEU A 30 1.40 5.97 5.97
CA LEU A 30 0.37 5.65 4.96
C LEU A 30 -0.84 4.93 5.55
N GLN A 31 -0.63 4.06 6.55
CA GLN A 31 -1.71 3.43 7.30
C GLN A 31 -2.60 4.47 7.98
N GLU A 32 -2.01 5.43 8.71
CA GLU A 32 -2.79 6.47 9.41
C GLU A 32 -3.60 7.32 8.42
N TYR A 33 -3.01 7.66 7.27
CA TYR A 33 -3.71 8.34 6.19
C TYR A 33 -4.86 7.51 5.63
N TYR A 34 -4.60 6.24 5.31
CA TYR A 34 -5.61 5.32 4.79
C TYR A 34 -6.78 5.17 5.77
N ASP A 35 -6.50 5.07 7.06
CA ASP A 35 -7.53 4.89 8.08
C ASP A 35 -8.48 6.09 8.15
N GLY A 36 -7.94 7.32 8.15
CA GLY A 36 -8.73 8.54 8.28
C GLY A 36 -9.39 9.03 6.97
N GLU A 37 -8.70 8.93 5.84
CA GLU A 37 -9.20 9.49 4.58
C GLU A 37 -9.91 8.46 3.71
N ILE A 38 -9.45 7.20 3.68
CA ILE A 38 -10.00 6.18 2.77
C ILE A 38 -10.99 5.26 3.47
N ARG A 39 -10.62 4.63 4.59
CA ARG A 39 -11.47 3.62 5.23
C ARG A 39 -12.76 4.26 5.78
N GLU A 40 -12.66 5.42 6.42
CA GLU A 40 -13.81 6.14 6.98
C GLU A 40 -14.70 6.78 5.92
N ASN A 41 -14.18 7.09 4.73
CA ASN A 41 -14.91 7.75 3.64
C ASN A 41 -15.04 6.88 2.38
N ARG A 42 -15.07 5.55 2.53
CA ARG A 42 -15.11 4.60 1.41
C ARG A 42 -16.31 4.79 0.48
N ASP A 43 -17.39 5.38 0.98
CA ASP A 43 -18.65 5.59 0.26
C ASP A 43 -18.73 6.98 -0.42
N ASP A 44 -17.70 7.82 -0.25
CA ASP A 44 -17.55 9.13 -0.90
C ASP A 44 -16.53 9.02 -2.04
N ASP A 45 -17.01 9.01 -3.29
CA ASP A 45 -16.19 8.86 -4.51
C ASP A 45 -15.00 9.84 -4.55
N GLU A 46 -15.23 11.12 -4.26
CA GLU A 46 -14.20 12.16 -4.39
C GLU A 46 -13.05 11.90 -3.40
N THR A 47 -13.41 11.71 -2.13
CA THR A 47 -12.44 11.44 -1.06
C THR A 47 -11.73 10.10 -1.28
N LEU A 48 -12.46 9.06 -1.68
CA LEU A 48 -11.89 7.74 -1.97
C LEU A 48 -10.86 7.81 -3.11
N LEU A 49 -11.22 8.42 -4.24
CA LEU A 49 -10.35 8.49 -5.42
C LEU A 49 -9.10 9.30 -5.13
N LYS A 50 -9.23 10.46 -4.47
CA LYS A 50 -8.09 11.27 -4.04
C LYS A 50 -7.20 10.54 -3.03
N GLY A 51 -7.83 9.80 -2.12
CA GLY A 51 -7.18 8.89 -1.18
C GLY A 51 -6.33 7.82 -1.88
N LEU A 52 -6.93 7.07 -2.79
CA LEU A 52 -6.24 6.04 -3.58
C LEU A 52 -5.10 6.64 -4.40
N MET A 53 -5.35 7.77 -5.06
CA MET A 53 -4.36 8.48 -5.85
C MET A 53 -3.11 8.85 -5.02
N THR A 54 -3.33 9.40 -3.82
CA THR A 54 -2.26 9.79 -2.90
C THR A 54 -1.51 8.58 -2.33
N SER A 55 -2.24 7.56 -1.88
CA SER A 55 -1.65 6.39 -1.20
C SER A 55 -0.92 5.43 -2.15
N LEU A 56 -1.36 5.34 -3.40
CA LEU A 56 -0.81 4.45 -4.43
C LEU A 56 0.10 5.19 -5.42
N THR A 57 0.26 6.50 -5.28
CA THR A 57 1.13 7.33 -6.14
C THR A 57 0.68 7.32 -7.61
N ILE A 58 -0.63 7.29 -7.86
CA ILE A 58 -1.20 7.45 -9.20
C ILE A 58 -0.96 8.89 -9.66
N ASP A 59 -0.57 9.12 -10.91
CA ASP A 59 -0.22 10.45 -11.41
C ASP A 59 -1.42 11.25 -11.87
N TYR A 60 -2.36 10.59 -12.52
CA TYR A 60 -3.67 11.14 -12.83
C TYR A 60 -4.74 10.06 -12.87
N TYR A 61 -5.98 10.49 -12.71
CA TYR A 61 -7.13 9.76 -13.20
C TYR A 61 -8.04 10.70 -13.99
N ARG A 62 -8.81 10.16 -14.95
CA ARG A 62 -9.84 10.94 -15.64
C ARG A 62 -11.16 10.87 -14.88
N GLU A 63 -11.63 12.02 -14.38
CA GLU A 63 -12.87 12.08 -13.59
C GLU A 63 -14.12 11.89 -14.48
N THR A 64 -14.14 12.49 -15.67
CA THR A 64 -15.27 12.39 -16.59
C THR A 64 -14.79 12.52 -18.05
N PRO A 65 -15.28 11.68 -18.98
CA PRO A 65 -16.17 10.54 -18.75
C PRO A 65 -15.43 9.38 -18.05
N LYS A 66 -16.16 8.69 -17.16
CA LYS A 66 -15.74 7.39 -16.64
C LYS A 66 -15.59 6.40 -17.80
N VAL A 67 -14.65 5.46 -17.70
CA VAL A 67 -14.48 4.41 -18.71
C VAL A 67 -15.64 3.41 -18.65
N TYR A 68 -16.12 3.12 -17.44
CA TYR A 68 -17.23 2.23 -17.20
C TYR A 68 -17.91 2.60 -15.87
N GLU A 69 -19.22 2.35 -15.75
CA GLU A 69 -19.97 2.53 -14.52
C GLU A 69 -21.14 1.54 -14.45
N TYR A 70 -21.30 0.90 -13.30
CA TYR A 70 -22.45 0.09 -12.95
C TYR A 70 -22.88 0.41 -11.53
N ILE A 71 -24.15 0.76 -11.36
CA ILE A 71 -24.73 1.14 -10.07
C ILE A 71 -25.89 0.19 -9.78
N SER A 72 -25.83 -0.47 -8.62
CA SER A 72 -26.93 -1.18 -8.00
C SER A 72 -27.28 -0.49 -6.67
N ASP A 73 -28.45 0.13 -6.60
CA ASP A 73 -28.96 0.83 -5.43
C ASP A 73 -30.25 0.21 -4.85
N GLU A 74 -30.69 -0.92 -5.42
CA GLU A 74 -31.85 -1.69 -5.00
C GLU A 74 -31.48 -3.15 -4.74
N GLY A 75 -32.33 -3.88 -4.01
CA GLY A 75 -32.11 -5.30 -3.72
C GLY A 75 -31.21 -5.57 -2.51
N ASP A 76 -30.80 -6.83 -2.38
CA ASP A 76 -29.97 -7.32 -1.29
C ASP A 76 -28.48 -7.05 -1.54
N TYR A 77 -28.10 -6.77 -2.79
CA TYR A 77 -26.72 -6.54 -3.22
C TYR A 77 -26.54 -5.15 -3.87
N GLN A 78 -26.26 -4.14 -3.04
CA GLN A 78 -26.07 -2.76 -3.48
C GLN A 78 -24.58 -2.41 -3.53
N PHE A 79 -24.15 -1.76 -4.60
CA PHE A 79 -22.77 -1.31 -4.81
C PHE A 79 -22.69 -0.36 -6.01
N ASN A 80 -21.61 0.41 -6.08
CA ASN A 80 -21.19 1.12 -7.28
C ASN A 80 -19.82 0.59 -7.70
N LEU A 81 -19.71 0.22 -8.98
CA LEU A 81 -18.49 -0.19 -9.64
C LEU A 81 -18.20 0.80 -10.77
N SER A 82 -17.10 1.53 -10.65
CA SER A 82 -16.67 2.52 -11.64
C SER A 82 -15.26 2.19 -12.14
N ALA A 83 -15.00 2.38 -13.44
CA ALA A 83 -13.66 2.28 -14.01
C ALA A 83 -13.17 3.65 -14.47
N TYR A 84 -11.94 3.97 -14.12
CA TYR A 84 -11.27 5.23 -14.45
C TYR A 84 -10.03 4.97 -15.28
N ALA A 85 -9.78 5.82 -16.28
CA ALA A 85 -8.48 5.89 -16.93
C ALA A 85 -7.46 6.47 -15.95
N ILE A 86 -6.31 5.83 -15.81
CA ILE A 86 -5.25 6.26 -14.90
C ILE A 86 -3.88 6.24 -15.57
N GLY A 87 -2.98 7.06 -15.07
CA GLY A 87 -1.56 7.02 -15.43
C GLY A 87 -0.68 6.86 -14.22
N ILE A 88 0.39 6.08 -14.37
CA ILE A 88 1.44 5.93 -13.35
C ILE A 88 2.82 6.12 -13.97
N SER A 89 3.75 6.63 -13.17
CA SER A 89 5.17 6.67 -13.50
C SER A 89 5.93 5.73 -12.57
N TYR A 90 6.69 4.80 -13.14
CA TYR A 90 7.58 3.92 -12.40
C TYR A 90 9.01 4.05 -12.93
N GLY A 91 9.82 4.83 -12.21
CA GLY A 91 11.17 5.18 -12.68
C GLY A 91 11.10 6.15 -13.84
N GLU A 92 11.60 5.73 -15.00
CA GLU A 92 11.56 6.51 -16.25
C GLU A 92 10.39 6.09 -17.16
N GLU A 93 9.69 5.01 -16.81
CA GLU A 93 8.59 4.46 -17.60
C GLU A 93 7.26 5.04 -17.13
N LYS A 94 6.36 5.27 -18.10
CA LYS A 94 4.99 5.72 -17.87
C LYS A 94 4.04 4.69 -18.43
N TYR A 95 2.98 4.42 -17.68
CA TYR A 95 1.99 3.43 -18.04
C TYR A 95 0.60 4.02 -17.91
N ASP A 96 -0.19 3.89 -18.97
CA ASP A 96 -1.64 4.00 -18.88
C ASP A 96 -2.24 2.73 -18.30
N GLY A 97 -3.44 2.89 -17.77
CA GLY A 97 -4.19 1.77 -17.23
C GLY A 97 -5.60 2.12 -16.84
N LEU A 98 -6.22 1.13 -16.18
CA LEU A 98 -7.56 1.17 -15.66
C LEU A 98 -7.51 0.95 -14.15
N MET A 99 -8.31 1.74 -13.44
CA MET A 99 -8.62 1.53 -12.03
C MET A 99 -10.11 1.24 -11.90
N PHE A 100 -10.45 0.01 -11.53
CA PHE A 100 -11.81 -0.37 -11.14
C PHE A 100 -11.97 -0.14 -9.65
N VAL A 101 -12.88 0.74 -9.26
CA VAL A 101 -13.17 1.07 -7.87
C VAL A 101 -14.55 0.57 -7.52
N ILE A 102 -14.67 -0.12 -6.38
CA ILE A 102 -15.94 -0.52 -5.81
C ILE A 102 -16.20 0.26 -4.52
N ASN A 103 -17.41 0.78 -4.37
CA ASN A 103 -17.84 1.44 -3.14
C ASN A 103 -19.36 1.33 -2.92
N ASN A 104 -19.86 1.96 -1.86
CA ASN A 104 -21.27 1.92 -1.48
C ASN A 104 -21.80 0.49 -1.29
N ILE A 105 -20.93 -0.41 -0.83
CA ILE A 105 -21.22 -1.84 -0.71
C ILE A 105 -22.17 -2.08 0.47
N LYS A 106 -23.34 -2.63 0.20
CA LYS A 106 -24.28 -3.15 1.19
C LYS A 106 -24.78 -4.50 0.71
N ILE A 107 -24.46 -5.54 1.48
CA ILE A 107 -24.86 -6.91 1.19
C ILE A 107 -25.73 -7.39 2.34
N THR A 108 -26.96 -7.79 2.03
CA THR A 108 -27.92 -8.33 2.99
C THR A 108 -28.09 -9.82 2.72
N GLU A 109 -27.89 -10.65 3.74
CA GLU A 109 -28.09 -12.08 3.67
C GLU A 109 -29.05 -12.51 4.78
N ASN A 110 -30.13 -13.23 4.46
CA ASN A 110 -31.14 -13.67 5.43
C ASN A 110 -31.74 -12.52 6.27
N ASP A 111 -32.04 -11.38 5.64
CA ASP A 111 -32.53 -10.15 6.28
C ASP A 111 -31.53 -9.48 7.25
N GLU A 112 -30.26 -9.88 7.24
CA GLU A 112 -29.19 -9.29 8.06
C GLU A 112 -28.11 -8.64 7.17
N LEU A 113 -27.73 -7.40 7.52
CA LEU A 113 -26.63 -6.72 6.84
C LEU A 113 -25.30 -7.35 7.24
N ILE A 114 -24.51 -7.76 6.26
CA ILE A 114 -23.13 -8.23 6.48
C ILE A 114 -22.25 -7.03 6.79
N ASP A 115 -21.69 -6.99 7.99
CA ASP A 115 -20.78 -5.92 8.40
C ASP A 115 -19.37 -6.18 7.84
N ASN A 116 -18.84 -5.20 7.10
CA ASN A 116 -17.52 -5.25 6.44
C ASN A 116 -17.29 -6.51 5.58
N PRO A 117 -18.11 -6.72 4.52
CA PRO A 117 -17.93 -7.86 3.63
C PRO A 117 -16.54 -7.80 2.97
N ILE A 118 -15.92 -8.96 2.82
CA ILE A 118 -14.66 -9.10 2.08
C ILE A 118 -15.02 -9.26 0.61
N ILE A 119 -14.44 -8.43 -0.25
CA ILE A 119 -14.75 -8.41 -1.67
C ILE A 119 -13.59 -8.99 -2.47
N ARG A 120 -13.90 -9.90 -3.38
CA ARG A 120 -12.96 -10.33 -4.42
C ARG A 120 -13.39 -9.73 -5.74
N MET A 121 -12.46 -9.03 -6.38
CA MET A 121 -12.61 -8.55 -7.74
C MET A 121 -11.74 -9.41 -8.64
N SER A 122 -12.36 -10.09 -9.59
CA SER A 122 -11.70 -11.03 -10.50
C SER A 122 -11.86 -10.56 -11.94
N VAL A 123 -10.79 -10.61 -12.71
CA VAL A 123 -10.78 -10.24 -14.13
C VAL A 123 -10.30 -11.40 -14.98
N THR A 124 -10.93 -11.60 -16.13
CA THR A 124 -10.46 -12.48 -17.19
C THR A 124 -10.11 -11.66 -18.42
N LEU A 125 -8.89 -11.84 -18.92
CA LEU A 125 -8.36 -11.20 -20.12
C LEU A 125 -8.41 -12.17 -21.31
N SER A 126 -8.37 -11.61 -22.52
CA SER A 126 -8.34 -12.40 -23.77
C SER A 126 -7.03 -13.17 -23.98
N HIS A 127 -5.95 -12.80 -23.28
CA HIS A 127 -4.63 -13.43 -23.40
C HIS A 127 -4.03 -13.75 -22.03
N GLN A 128 -3.09 -14.70 -22.00
CA GLN A 128 -2.33 -15.05 -20.80
C GLN A 128 -1.17 -14.07 -20.59
N THR A 129 -1.47 -12.91 -20.01
CA THR A 129 -0.50 -11.82 -19.80
C THR A 129 -0.26 -11.51 -18.33
N LEU A 130 -1.15 -11.95 -17.43
CA LEU A 130 -1.05 -11.70 -15.99
C LEU A 130 -0.05 -12.67 -15.37
N LEU A 131 0.99 -12.16 -14.71
CA LEU A 131 1.94 -13.01 -13.99
C LEU A 131 1.40 -13.33 -12.60
N VAL A 132 0.90 -14.55 -12.39
CA VAL A 132 0.34 -15.03 -11.13
C VAL A 132 1.13 -16.27 -10.68
N ASN A 133 1.77 -16.20 -9.52
CA ASN A 133 2.59 -17.30 -8.97
C ASN A 133 3.66 -17.82 -9.96
N GLU A 134 4.37 -16.91 -10.63
CA GLU A 134 5.42 -17.20 -11.62
C GLU A 134 4.92 -17.82 -12.95
N GLU A 135 3.62 -17.93 -13.14
CA GLU A 135 3.01 -18.43 -14.38
C GLU A 135 2.12 -17.35 -15.02
N TYR A 136 2.15 -17.28 -16.35
CA TYR A 136 1.24 -16.40 -17.10
C TYR A 136 -0.15 -17.02 -17.15
N GLN A 137 -1.13 -16.24 -16.70
CA GLN A 137 -2.54 -16.60 -16.67
C GLN A 137 -3.34 -15.50 -17.34
N ASN A 138 -4.55 -15.85 -17.76
CA ASN A 138 -5.51 -14.88 -18.26
C ASN A 138 -6.50 -14.42 -17.19
N ASN A 139 -6.47 -15.01 -16.00
CA ASN A 139 -7.30 -14.61 -14.87
C ASN A 139 -6.43 -14.04 -13.74
N GLY A 140 -6.88 -12.93 -13.16
CA GLY A 140 -6.29 -12.35 -11.96
C GLY A 140 -7.38 -11.90 -11.01
N SER A 141 -7.07 -11.87 -9.72
CA SER A 141 -7.98 -11.35 -8.71
C SER A 141 -7.25 -10.59 -7.62
N ILE A 142 -7.97 -9.66 -7.01
CA ILE A 142 -7.57 -9.04 -5.75
C ILE A 142 -8.65 -9.32 -4.70
N ILE A 143 -8.23 -9.31 -3.44
CA ILE A 143 -9.13 -9.44 -2.30
C ILE A 143 -8.98 -8.18 -1.45
N TYR A 144 -10.10 -7.51 -1.23
CA TYR A 144 -10.22 -6.39 -0.34
C TYR A 144 -10.93 -6.81 0.95
N ASP A 145 -10.20 -6.74 2.06
CA ASP A 145 -10.72 -6.91 3.41
C ASP A 145 -10.68 -5.54 4.13
N PRO A 146 -11.85 -4.95 4.46
CA PRO A 146 -11.92 -3.63 5.08
C PRO A 146 -11.22 -3.53 6.44
N ILE A 147 -11.05 -4.65 7.14
CA ILE A 147 -10.51 -4.72 8.51
C ILE A 147 -8.98 -4.86 8.48
N LEU A 148 -8.42 -5.37 7.38
CA LEU A 148 -6.97 -5.49 7.25
C LEU A 148 -6.29 -4.13 7.10
N LYS A 149 -5.01 -4.13 7.47
CA LYS A 149 -4.12 -2.98 7.31
C LYS A 149 -3.98 -2.61 5.85
N PHE A 150 -3.70 -1.32 5.61
CA PHE A 150 -3.36 -0.82 4.30
C PHE A 150 -2.20 -1.61 3.72
N SER A 151 -2.40 -2.02 2.49
CA SER A 151 -1.40 -2.57 1.59
C SER A 151 -1.83 -2.14 0.19
N ILE A 152 -0.87 -2.01 -0.72
CA ILE A 152 -1.19 -1.77 -2.15
C ILE A 152 -2.07 -2.89 -2.74
N TYR A 153 -2.11 -4.06 -2.10
CA TYR A 153 -2.95 -5.20 -2.47
C TYR A 153 -4.25 -5.31 -1.67
N ASN A 154 -4.49 -4.42 -0.70
CA ASN A 154 -5.69 -4.42 0.14
C ASN A 154 -6.33 -3.02 0.12
N VAL A 155 -6.92 -2.70 -1.03
CA VAL A 155 -7.69 -1.48 -1.29
C VAL A 155 -8.93 -1.86 -2.09
N PRO A 156 -10.02 -1.08 -2.05
CA PRO A 156 -11.25 -1.36 -2.80
C PRO A 156 -11.10 -1.03 -4.30
N ALA A 157 -9.93 -1.34 -4.89
CA ALA A 157 -9.61 -1.00 -6.26
C ALA A 157 -8.71 -2.05 -6.94
N LEU A 158 -9.08 -2.47 -8.15
CA LEU A 158 -8.30 -3.34 -9.02
C LEU A 158 -7.63 -2.52 -10.12
N PHE A 159 -6.34 -2.78 -10.34
CA PHE A 159 -5.51 -2.06 -11.30
C PHE A 159 -5.07 -2.96 -12.44
N LEU A 160 -5.19 -2.47 -13.67
CA LEU A 160 -4.63 -3.08 -14.87
C LEU A 160 -3.87 -2.03 -15.66
N PHE A 161 -2.64 -2.33 -16.06
CA PHE A 161 -1.78 -1.41 -16.80
C PHE A 161 -1.42 -1.98 -18.17
N ASP A 162 -1.19 -1.09 -19.12
CA ASP A 162 -0.58 -1.40 -20.42
C ASP A 162 0.92 -1.64 -20.23
N ALA A 163 1.25 -2.68 -19.47
CA ALA A 163 2.60 -3.02 -19.02
C ALA A 163 2.84 -4.53 -19.05
N VAL A 164 4.12 -4.93 -19.04
CA VAL A 164 4.53 -6.33 -18.87
C VAL A 164 3.95 -6.88 -17.56
N ASN A 165 3.50 -8.14 -17.58
CA ASN A 165 2.82 -8.83 -16.47
C ASN A 165 1.39 -8.34 -16.16
N TYR A 166 0.88 -7.37 -16.93
CA TYR A 166 -0.49 -6.86 -16.86
C TYR A 166 -1.20 -7.13 -18.18
N MET A 167 -1.44 -6.11 -19.02
CA MET A 167 -2.18 -6.27 -20.27
C MET A 167 -1.27 -6.45 -21.49
N LEU A 168 0.03 -6.14 -21.43
CA LEU A 168 0.91 -6.24 -22.60
C LEU A 168 1.08 -7.70 -23.06
N ILE A 169 0.77 -7.96 -24.33
CA ILE A 169 0.97 -9.25 -24.98
C ILE A 169 2.46 -9.36 -25.37
N GLN A 170 3.12 -10.40 -24.90
CA GLN A 170 4.53 -10.62 -25.25
C GLN A 170 4.66 -10.95 -26.73
N ASN A 171 5.49 -10.16 -27.42
CA ASN A 171 5.86 -10.38 -28.81
C ASN A 171 7.39 -10.50 -28.91
N ASP A 172 7.86 -11.50 -29.63
CA ASP A 172 9.30 -11.75 -29.84
C ASP A 172 9.92 -10.78 -30.86
N ASP A 173 9.12 -10.03 -31.62
CA ASP A 173 9.59 -8.98 -32.54
C ASP A 173 9.68 -7.62 -31.82
N GLU A 174 10.90 -7.19 -31.52
CA GLU A 174 11.19 -5.89 -30.88
C GLU A 174 10.72 -4.67 -31.70
N ASN A 175 10.34 -4.84 -32.97
CA ASN A 175 9.86 -3.74 -33.84
C ASN A 175 8.35 -3.73 -34.05
N ALA A 176 7.61 -4.67 -33.47
CA ALA A 176 6.16 -4.68 -33.56
C ALA A 176 5.57 -3.60 -32.65
N GLU A 177 4.47 -2.99 -33.09
CA GLU A 177 3.66 -2.13 -32.23
C GLU A 177 3.14 -2.94 -31.03
N PRO A 178 3.11 -2.36 -29.82
CA PRO A 178 2.66 -3.06 -28.64
C PRO A 178 1.16 -3.39 -28.75
N GLU A 179 0.83 -4.66 -28.54
CA GLU A 179 -0.54 -5.14 -28.46
C GLU A 179 -0.87 -5.51 -27.02
N TYR A 180 -2.14 -5.31 -26.64
CA TYR A 180 -2.57 -5.49 -25.26
C TYR A 180 -3.85 -6.32 -25.20
N ALA A 181 -3.93 -7.15 -24.17
CA ALA A 181 -5.07 -7.98 -23.86
C ALA A 181 -6.27 -7.13 -23.44
N THR A 182 -7.43 -7.45 -23.99
CA THR A 182 -8.71 -6.87 -23.61
C THR A 182 -9.33 -7.61 -22.43
N ILE A 183 -10.18 -6.91 -21.67
CA ILE A 183 -10.93 -7.50 -20.57
C ILE A 183 -12.19 -8.18 -21.12
N GLU A 184 -12.33 -9.48 -20.88
CA GLU A 184 -13.47 -10.27 -21.32
C GLU A 184 -14.55 -10.37 -20.25
N THR A 185 -14.16 -10.46 -18.98
CA THR A 185 -15.10 -10.61 -17.87
C THR A 185 -14.55 -9.98 -16.60
N LEU A 186 -15.42 -9.32 -15.85
CA LEU A 186 -15.18 -8.77 -14.52
C LEU A 186 -16.23 -9.35 -13.57
N THR A 187 -15.79 -9.97 -12.48
CA THR A 187 -16.63 -10.65 -11.51
C THR A 187 -16.40 -10.08 -10.12
N LEU A 188 -17.49 -9.88 -9.37
CA LEU A 188 -17.44 -9.53 -7.96
C LEU A 188 -18.06 -10.65 -7.12
N GLU A 189 -17.29 -11.10 -6.13
CA GLU A 189 -17.69 -12.11 -5.14
C GLU A 189 -17.53 -11.52 -3.75
N TYR A 190 -18.31 -12.00 -2.79
CA TYR A 190 -18.20 -11.57 -1.39
C TYR A 190 -17.96 -12.76 -0.46
N SER A 191 -17.40 -12.47 0.70
CA SER A 191 -17.31 -13.38 1.84
C SER A 191 -17.77 -12.66 3.10
N ASN A 192 -18.47 -13.38 3.96
CA ASN A 192 -18.88 -12.93 5.30
C ASN A 192 -17.74 -13.03 6.34
N GLY A 193 -16.52 -13.42 5.93
CA GLY A 193 -15.36 -13.58 6.82
C GLY A 193 -15.10 -15.01 7.29
N GLU A 194 -15.95 -15.97 6.91
CA GLU A 194 -15.68 -17.38 7.18
C GLU A 194 -14.41 -17.87 6.47
N THR A 195 -13.62 -18.70 7.16
CA THR A 195 -12.38 -19.28 6.63
C THR A 195 -12.43 -20.80 6.62
N ASN A 196 -11.87 -21.42 5.59
CA ASN A 196 -11.70 -22.86 5.52
C ASN A 196 -10.56 -23.38 6.43
N ASP A 197 -10.34 -24.69 6.44
CA ASP A 197 -9.30 -25.35 7.26
C ASP A 197 -7.86 -24.85 6.98
N ASN A 198 -7.63 -24.24 5.82
CA ASN A 198 -6.34 -23.66 5.44
C ASN A 198 -6.21 -22.18 5.82
N GLY A 199 -7.24 -21.58 6.43
CA GLY A 199 -7.28 -20.17 6.79
C GLY A 199 -7.58 -19.22 5.63
N SER A 200 -8.02 -19.73 4.48
CA SER A 200 -8.45 -18.90 3.34
C SER A 200 -9.94 -18.54 3.48
N TYR A 201 -10.30 -17.32 3.08
CA TYR A 201 -11.70 -16.90 3.02
C TYR A 201 -12.53 -17.81 2.10
N VAL A 202 -13.74 -18.13 2.57
CA VAL A 202 -14.77 -18.83 1.79
C VAL A 202 -15.65 -17.77 1.17
N PHE A 203 -15.63 -17.69 -0.15
CA PHE A 203 -16.47 -16.78 -0.92
C PHE A 203 -17.76 -17.49 -1.30
N ASP A 204 -18.85 -16.73 -1.46
CA ASP A 204 -20.09 -17.23 -2.02
C ASP A 204 -19.82 -17.83 -3.41
N GLU A 205 -20.39 -19.00 -3.68
CA GLU A 205 -20.26 -19.68 -4.97
C GLU A 205 -21.00 -18.93 -6.09
N ILE A 206 -22.00 -18.11 -5.73
CA ILE A 206 -22.75 -17.27 -6.66
C ILE A 206 -22.18 -15.85 -6.58
N PRO A 207 -21.57 -15.32 -7.65
CA PRO A 207 -21.09 -13.94 -7.66
C PRO A 207 -22.27 -12.98 -7.53
N PHE A 208 -22.03 -11.82 -6.92
CA PHE A 208 -23.06 -10.78 -6.81
C PHE A 208 -23.05 -9.82 -8.00
N PHE A 209 -22.04 -9.89 -8.87
CA PHE A 209 -22.02 -9.15 -10.12
C PHE A 209 -21.11 -9.81 -11.15
N VAL A 210 -21.54 -9.78 -12.41
CA VAL A 210 -20.73 -10.19 -13.57
C VAL A 210 -20.93 -9.23 -14.74
N ALA A 211 -19.85 -8.58 -15.16
CA ALA A 211 -19.76 -7.89 -16.44
C ALA A 211 -19.04 -8.80 -17.44
N SER A 212 -19.59 -9.02 -18.63
CA SER A 212 -18.95 -9.86 -19.64
C SER A 212 -19.21 -9.35 -21.06
N THR A 213 -18.21 -9.48 -21.92
CA THR A 213 -18.33 -9.20 -23.36
C THR A 213 -19.18 -10.24 -24.11
N THR A 214 -19.54 -11.34 -23.43
CA THR A 214 -20.35 -12.43 -23.97
C THR A 214 -21.50 -12.79 -23.03
N GLU A 215 -22.46 -13.59 -23.50
CA GLU A 215 -23.60 -14.03 -22.70
C GLU A 215 -23.15 -14.89 -21.49
N TYR A 216 -23.30 -14.36 -20.28
CA TYR A 216 -23.04 -15.08 -19.04
C TYR A 216 -24.28 -15.85 -18.55
N ARG A 217 -24.19 -17.19 -18.58
CA ARG A 217 -25.35 -18.07 -18.36
C ARG A 217 -25.53 -18.56 -16.92
N ASP A 218 -24.49 -18.47 -16.11
CA ASP A 218 -24.53 -18.97 -14.74
C ASP A 218 -25.31 -18.01 -13.82
N ALA A 219 -25.63 -18.46 -12.62
CA ALA A 219 -26.38 -17.67 -11.65
C ALA A 219 -25.54 -16.47 -11.16
N VAL A 220 -26.21 -15.34 -10.93
CA VAL A 220 -25.66 -14.12 -10.32
C VAL A 220 -26.74 -13.58 -9.40
N HIS A 221 -26.38 -13.11 -8.21
CA HIS A 221 -27.36 -12.55 -7.28
C HIS A 221 -28.08 -11.34 -7.90
N ASP A 222 -29.37 -11.23 -7.62
CA ASP A 222 -30.27 -10.16 -8.10
C ASP A 222 -30.20 -9.87 -9.61
N ASP A 223 -29.74 -10.85 -10.41
CA ASP A 223 -29.51 -10.74 -11.87
C ASP A 223 -28.61 -9.56 -12.25
N HIS A 224 -27.62 -9.23 -11.42
CA HIS A 224 -26.61 -8.19 -11.67
C HIS A 224 -25.60 -8.59 -12.74
N LYS A 225 -26.10 -8.80 -13.96
CA LYS A 225 -25.33 -9.14 -15.15
C LYS A 225 -25.28 -7.96 -16.09
N ASP A 226 -24.09 -7.50 -16.44
CA ASP A 226 -23.91 -6.57 -17.56
C ASP A 226 -23.39 -7.31 -18.79
N SER A 227 -24.31 -7.62 -19.71
CA SER A 227 -24.00 -8.24 -21.00
C SER A 227 -23.56 -7.25 -22.07
N ASN A 228 -23.59 -5.95 -21.78
CA ASN A 228 -23.11 -4.89 -22.69
C ASN A 228 -21.73 -4.37 -22.28
N PHE A 229 -21.06 -5.08 -21.37
CA PHE A 229 -19.74 -4.71 -20.89
C PHE A 229 -18.75 -4.65 -22.07
N ALA A 230 -18.21 -3.46 -22.30
CA ALA A 230 -17.19 -3.21 -23.29
C ALA A 230 -16.32 -2.05 -22.81
N ILE A 231 -15.00 -2.22 -22.92
CA ILE A 231 -14.02 -1.19 -22.63
C ILE A 231 -13.25 -0.93 -23.92
N ASP A 232 -13.37 0.30 -24.42
CA ASP A 232 -12.61 0.75 -25.57
C ASP A 232 -11.18 1.14 -25.13
N PRO A 233 -10.12 0.55 -25.70
CA PRO A 233 -8.75 0.93 -25.36
C PRO A 233 -8.44 2.42 -25.52
N GLU A 234 -9.01 3.07 -26.54
CA GLU A 234 -8.83 4.52 -26.76
C GLU A 234 -9.42 5.36 -25.62
N SER A 235 -10.34 4.79 -24.84
CA SER A 235 -10.94 5.51 -23.72
C SER A 235 -9.98 5.67 -22.53
N TYR A 236 -8.90 4.91 -22.41
CA TYR A 236 -8.00 5.00 -21.25
C TYR A 236 -6.51 5.21 -21.59
N ARG A 237 -6.11 5.01 -22.85
CA ARG A 237 -4.75 5.27 -23.33
C ARG A 237 -4.54 6.73 -23.66
N LEU A 238 -4.39 7.55 -22.63
CA LEU A 238 -4.31 9.01 -22.78
C LEU A 238 -2.87 9.49 -23.00
N SER A 239 -1.87 8.71 -22.59
CA SER A 239 -0.47 9.10 -22.68
C SER A 239 0.06 9.19 -24.10
N ASP A 240 -0.55 8.47 -25.05
CA ASP A 240 -0.25 8.58 -26.48
C ASP A 240 -0.59 9.98 -27.05
N ASP A 241 -1.53 10.69 -26.42
CA ASP A 241 -1.92 12.05 -26.81
C ASP A 241 -1.09 13.14 -26.12
N PHE A 242 -0.36 12.80 -25.06
CA PHE A 242 0.54 13.73 -24.38
C PHE A 242 1.81 13.81 -25.20
N GLY A 243 2.09 14.96 -25.84
CA GLY A 243 3.28 15.13 -26.68
C GLY A 243 4.61 14.85 -25.97
N ASP A 244 5.73 15.09 -26.65
CA ASP A 244 7.08 14.74 -26.14
C ASP A 244 7.43 15.29 -24.73
N ASP A 245 6.79 16.39 -24.32
CA ASP A 245 6.99 17.01 -23.00
C ASP A 245 6.22 16.29 -21.87
N GLY A 246 5.40 15.29 -22.19
CA GLY A 246 4.51 14.57 -21.27
C GLY A 246 3.27 15.38 -20.89
N LEU A 247 2.65 15.01 -19.76
CA LEU A 247 1.42 15.62 -19.27
C LEU A 247 1.59 17.12 -19.00
N THR A 248 0.84 17.96 -19.73
CA THR A 248 0.81 19.42 -19.57
C THR A 248 -0.45 19.92 -18.86
N GLU A 249 -0.49 21.20 -18.47
CA GLU A 249 -1.70 21.84 -17.92
C GLU A 249 -2.87 21.84 -18.94
N ASP A 250 -2.56 21.97 -20.24
CA ASP A 250 -3.58 21.94 -21.29
C ASP A 250 -4.19 20.54 -21.41
N ASP A 251 -3.38 19.47 -21.29
CA ASP A 251 -3.85 18.08 -21.28
C ASP A 251 -4.76 17.79 -20.08
N ILE A 252 -4.38 18.29 -18.90
CA ILE A 252 -5.17 18.16 -17.67
C ILE A 252 -6.59 18.72 -17.88
N ILE A 253 -6.69 19.90 -18.51
CA ILE A 253 -7.98 20.55 -18.79
C ILE A 253 -8.71 19.82 -19.93
N GLN A 254 -8.02 19.46 -21.01
CA GLN A 254 -8.59 18.83 -22.20
C GLN A 254 -9.21 17.47 -21.89
N PHE A 255 -8.51 16.65 -21.13
CA PHE A 255 -8.93 15.29 -20.79
C PHE A 255 -9.64 15.20 -19.44
N ASN A 256 -9.88 16.32 -18.76
CA ASN A 256 -10.51 16.39 -17.45
C ASN A 256 -9.83 15.46 -16.42
N LEU A 257 -8.50 15.63 -16.32
CA LEU A 257 -7.65 14.82 -15.46
C LEU A 257 -7.56 15.45 -14.07
N VAL A 258 -7.63 14.60 -13.05
CA VAL A 258 -7.34 14.99 -11.68
C VAL A 258 -5.91 14.56 -11.38
N THR A 259 -5.07 15.53 -11.02
CA THR A 259 -3.65 15.35 -10.66
C THR A 259 -3.36 15.64 -9.19
N GLU A 260 -4.38 16.10 -8.45
CA GLU A 260 -4.23 16.55 -7.07
C GLU A 260 -4.01 15.36 -6.12
N LYS A 261 -2.96 15.45 -5.29
CA LYS A 261 -2.65 14.49 -4.22
C LYS A 261 -2.69 15.22 -2.89
N ASP A 262 -3.15 14.55 -1.84
CA ASP A 262 -3.17 15.14 -0.50
C ASP A 262 -1.76 15.28 0.09
N ASP A 263 -1.59 16.32 0.91
CA ASP A 263 -0.36 16.52 1.65
C ASP A 263 -0.29 15.56 2.84
N LEU A 264 0.55 14.55 2.69
CA LEU A 264 0.82 13.57 3.75
C LEU A 264 1.56 14.19 4.96
N SER A 265 1.94 15.47 4.96
CA SER A 265 2.70 16.08 6.05
C SER A 265 1.99 16.03 7.41
N GLY A 266 0.66 16.08 7.41
CA GLY A 266 -0.18 15.97 8.62
C GLY A 266 0.03 14.67 9.40
N TYR A 267 0.40 13.59 8.70
CA TYR A 267 0.58 12.25 9.27
C TYR A 267 2.03 11.96 9.70
N ASN A 268 2.95 12.92 9.50
CA ASN A 268 4.36 12.76 9.87
C ASN A 268 4.56 12.49 11.38
N GLY A 269 3.59 12.84 12.24
CA GLY A 269 3.68 12.60 13.69
C GLY A 269 3.95 11.14 14.06
N VAL A 270 3.30 10.20 13.35
CA VAL A 270 3.50 8.75 13.55
C VAL A 270 4.93 8.35 13.19
N MET A 271 5.41 8.82 12.05
CA MET A 271 6.78 8.58 11.59
C MET A 271 7.82 9.13 12.57
N TRP A 272 7.66 10.38 13.03
CA TRP A 272 8.54 11.00 14.01
C TRP A 272 8.59 10.22 15.32
N ARG A 273 7.44 9.75 15.81
CA ARG A 273 7.37 8.93 17.03
C ARG A 273 8.17 7.64 16.89
N ILE A 274 8.03 6.91 15.77
CA ILE A 274 8.77 5.67 15.51
C ILE A 274 10.27 5.95 15.42
N MET A 275 10.67 6.97 14.65
CA MET A 275 12.07 7.35 14.48
C MET A 275 12.71 7.81 15.78
N PHE A 276 11.98 8.53 16.64
CA PHE A 276 12.44 8.96 17.95
C PHE A 276 12.70 7.77 18.88
N ILE A 277 11.75 6.82 18.96
CA ILE A 277 11.90 5.59 19.76
C ILE A 277 13.12 4.79 19.26
N TYR A 278 13.27 4.64 17.95
CA TYR A 278 14.43 3.98 17.37
C TYR A 278 15.75 4.67 17.76
N GLY A 279 15.81 6.00 17.65
CA GLY A 279 16.96 6.80 18.08
C GLY A 279 17.33 6.56 19.55
N LEU A 280 16.33 6.52 20.45
CA LEU A 280 16.55 6.22 21.86
C LEU A 280 17.13 4.81 22.07
N VAL A 281 16.62 3.81 21.35
CA VAL A 281 17.13 2.43 21.42
C VAL A 281 18.58 2.36 20.92
N VAL A 282 18.89 2.99 19.79
CA VAL A 282 20.27 3.03 19.25
C VAL A 282 21.22 3.71 20.24
N LEU A 283 20.82 4.85 20.83
CA LEU A 283 21.62 5.53 21.85
C LEU A 283 21.86 4.66 23.08
N MET A 284 20.82 3.96 23.56
CA MET A 284 20.91 3.05 24.69
C MET A 284 21.90 1.91 24.41
N ILE A 285 21.77 1.23 23.26
CA ILE A 285 22.66 0.14 22.86
C ILE A 285 24.10 0.65 22.68
N THR A 286 24.28 1.80 22.02
CA THR A 286 25.60 2.43 21.83
C THR A 286 26.26 2.72 23.18
N TYR A 287 25.50 3.24 24.15
CA TYR A 287 25.98 3.49 25.50
C TYR A 287 26.47 2.20 26.18
N PHE A 288 25.69 1.12 26.15
CA PHE A 288 26.07 -0.15 26.76
C PHE A 288 27.29 -0.79 26.10
N LEU A 289 27.41 -0.72 24.78
CA LEU A 289 28.52 -1.32 24.04
C LEU A 289 29.85 -0.58 24.20
N PHE A 290 29.83 0.76 24.24
CA PHE A 290 31.07 1.55 24.19
C PHE A 290 31.40 2.28 25.48
N PHE A 291 30.41 2.78 26.20
CA PHE A 291 30.62 3.73 27.28
C PHE A 291 30.40 3.12 28.67
N HIS A 292 29.46 2.19 28.83
CA HIS A 292 29.08 1.64 30.12
C HIS A 292 30.26 1.07 30.92
N LYS A 293 31.14 0.28 30.28
CA LYS A 293 32.33 -0.28 30.94
C LYS A 293 33.29 0.82 31.42
N TYR A 294 33.51 1.84 30.58
CA TYR A 294 34.42 2.95 30.89
C TYR A 294 33.85 3.84 32.01
N VAL A 295 32.56 4.16 31.95
CA VAL A 295 31.84 4.92 32.98
C VAL A 295 31.89 4.17 34.31
N ARG A 296 31.61 2.86 34.34
CA ARG A 296 31.69 2.05 35.56
C ARG A 296 33.11 2.00 36.15
N GLN A 297 34.15 1.88 35.33
CA GLN A 297 35.54 1.94 35.79
C GLN A 297 35.88 3.30 36.40
N ARG A 298 35.47 4.40 35.76
CA ARG A 298 35.74 5.76 36.25
C ARG A 298 35.00 6.07 37.56
N MET A 299 33.76 5.56 37.72
CA MET A 299 33.02 5.68 38.97
C MET A 299 33.69 4.90 40.12
N ARG A 300 34.16 3.66 39.87
CA ARG A 300 34.91 2.89 40.89
C ARG A 300 36.21 3.58 41.30
N MET A 301 36.97 4.14 40.34
CA MET A 301 38.19 4.90 40.66
C MET A 301 37.92 6.18 41.46
N LYS A 302 36.78 6.85 41.23
CA LYS A 302 36.36 8.00 42.05
C LYS A 302 36.01 7.58 43.48
N GLN A 303 35.23 6.51 43.64
CA GLN A 303 34.89 5.96 44.96
C GLN A 303 36.13 5.50 45.72
N GLU A 304 37.09 4.83 45.07
CA GLU A 304 38.36 4.43 45.71
C GLU A 304 39.24 5.63 46.10
N LYS A 305 39.21 6.73 45.33
CA LYS A 305 39.89 7.98 45.69
C LYS A 305 39.23 8.67 46.88
N GLU A 306 37.90 8.73 46.93
CA GLU A 306 37.16 9.29 48.08
C GLU A 306 37.40 8.48 49.36
N VAL A 307 37.42 7.15 49.28
CA VAL A 307 37.75 6.26 50.42
C VAL A 307 39.20 6.46 50.88
N LYS A 308 40.16 6.63 49.97
CA LYS A 308 41.56 6.90 50.34
C LYS A 308 41.75 8.28 50.99
N VAL A 309 41.03 9.31 50.56
CA VAL A 309 41.08 10.65 51.16
C VAL A 309 40.43 10.66 52.55
N SER A 310 39.32 9.92 52.73
CA SER A 310 38.68 9.71 54.04
C SER A 310 39.60 9.04 55.06
N ASN A 311 40.45 8.09 54.63
CA ASN A 311 41.39 7.41 55.52
C ASN A 311 42.68 8.21 55.81
N GLN A 312 43.02 9.21 54.98
CA GLN A 312 44.17 10.09 55.22
C GLN A 312 43.88 11.25 56.19
N ALA A 313 42.60 11.51 56.52
CA ALA A 313 42.21 12.64 57.36
C ALA A 313 42.16 12.34 58.88
N ILE A 314 42.42 11.09 59.31
CA ILE A 314 42.25 10.67 60.72
C ILE A 314 43.58 10.52 61.48
N PHE A 315 44.74 10.51 60.80
CA PHE A 315 46.05 10.39 61.46
C PHE A 315 47.02 11.48 60.99
N LYS A 316 46.83 12.68 61.54
CA LYS A 316 47.90 13.68 61.68
C LYS A 316 47.72 14.34 63.04
N ASP A 317 48.15 13.63 64.08
CA ASP A 317 48.45 14.25 65.36
C ASP A 317 49.93 14.63 65.37
N ASP A 318 50.10 15.94 65.34
CA ASP A 318 51.09 16.80 65.96
C ASP A 318 52.46 16.22 66.37
N VAL A 319 53.47 16.91 65.84
CA VAL A 319 54.84 16.93 66.33
C VAL A 319 54.81 17.57 67.73
N GLU A 320 55.02 16.78 68.78
CA GLU A 320 55.39 17.32 70.10
C GLU A 320 56.90 17.33 70.26
N ASP A 321 57.41 18.54 70.48
CA ASP A 321 58.75 18.88 70.94
C ASP A 321 59.05 18.22 72.30
N GLU A 322 60.20 17.56 72.43
CA GLU A 322 60.87 17.44 73.74
C GLU A 322 62.40 17.63 73.62
N LYS A 323 62.80 18.83 74.05
CA LYS A 323 64.04 19.30 74.72
C LYS A 323 65.40 18.63 74.47
#